data_AF-A0A841MYD6-F1
#
_entry.id   AF-A0A841MYD6-F1
#
_cell.length_a   1.000
_cell.length_b   1.000
_cell.length_c   1.000
_cell.angle_alpha   90.00
_cell.angle_beta   90.00
_cell.angle_gamma   90.00
#
_symmetry.space_group_name_H-M   'P 1'
#
loop_
_entity.id
_entity.type
_entity.pdbx_description
1 polymer ?
#
loop_
_entity_poly.entity_id
_entity_poly.type
_entity_poly.pdbx_seq_one_letter_code
_entity_poly.pdbx_strand_id
1 'polypeptide(L)'
;MSKNQNSFIKKQKAELKKRKQKEKFEKKLERKAQPKSGDLDDMIVYIDRFGNFTDTPPEEEPVKNTKNQNQSNKNTRTTNFKSRNHE
;
A
#
# COMPACT_ATOMS: atom_id res chain seq x y z
N MET A 1 7.72 21.07 -38.79
CA MET A 1 6.48 20.62 -38.11
C MET A 1 5.38 21.68 -38.28
N SER A 2 4.25 21.32 -38.89
CA SER A 2 3.07 22.20 -38.97
C SER A 2 2.58 22.57 -37.56
N LYS A 3 2.37 23.87 -37.28
CA LYS A 3 1.95 24.40 -35.96
C LYS A 3 0.64 23.75 -35.44
N ASN A 4 -0.18 23.18 -36.31
CA ASN A 4 -1.48 22.59 -35.97
C ASN A 4 -1.37 21.27 -35.18
N GLN A 5 -0.37 20.43 -35.45
CA GLN A 5 -0.20 19.14 -34.75
C GLN A 5 0.17 19.33 -33.26
N ASN A 6 0.87 20.41 -32.93
CA ASN A 6 1.26 20.73 -31.56
C ASN A 6 0.06 21.04 -30.65
N SER A 7 -1.00 21.65 -31.19
CA SER A 7 -2.21 21.98 -30.42
C SER A 7 -2.97 20.72 -30.02
N PHE A 8 -3.15 19.79 -30.97
CA PHE A 8 -3.81 18.50 -30.74
C PHE A 8 -3.09 17.68 -29.66
N ILE A 9 -1.77 17.55 -29.76
CA ILE A 9 -0.96 16.82 -28.76
C ILE A 9 -1.08 17.45 -27.37
N LYS A 10 -1.08 18.78 -27.27
CA LYS A 10 -1.28 19.49 -25.99
C LYS A 10 -2.66 19.20 -25.39
N LYS A 11 -3.72 19.23 -26.20
CA LYS A 11 -5.09 18.90 -25.78
C LYS A 11 -5.19 17.47 -25.24
N GLN A 12 -4.67 16.49 -25.99
CA GLN A 12 -4.66 15.09 -25.56
C GLN A 12 -3.91 14.88 -24.24
N LYS A 13 -2.76 15.54 -24.07
CA LYS A 13 -1.99 15.47 -22.81
C LYS A 13 -2.74 16.11 -21.64
N ALA A 14 -3.42 17.23 -21.87
CA ALA A 14 -4.22 17.90 -20.84
C ALA A 14 -5.41 17.04 -20.40
N GLU A 15 -6.10 16.41 -21.36
CA GLU A 15 -7.21 15.51 -21.09
C GLU A 15 -6.78 14.27 -20.30
N LEU A 16 -5.66 13.64 -20.69
CA LEU A 16 -5.10 12.51 -19.96
C LEU A 16 -4.73 12.89 -18.51
N LYS A 17 -4.16 14.07 -18.29
CA LYS A 17 -3.87 14.58 -16.94
C LYS A 17 -5.14 14.80 -16.13
N LYS A 18 -6.17 15.40 -16.73
CA LYS A 18 -7.47 15.63 -16.08
C LYS A 18 -8.14 14.32 -15.69
N ARG A 19 -8.13 13.30 -16.57
CA ARG A 19 -8.66 11.96 -16.28
C ARG A 19 -7.92 11.31 -15.11
N LYS A 20 -6.58 11.32 -15.12
CA LYS A 20 -5.77 10.78 -14.01
C LYS A 20 -6.02 11.49 -12.68
N GLN A 21 -6.26 12.80 -12.70
CA GLN A 21 -6.60 13.54 -11.49
C GLN A 21 -7.98 13.16 -10.96
N LYS A 22 -8.98 13.04 -11.85
CA LYS A 22 -10.33 12.60 -11.50
C LYS A 22 -10.33 11.21 -10.89
N GLU A 23 -9.67 10.25 -11.53
CA GLU A 23 -9.53 8.86 -11.05
C GLU A 23 -8.83 8.80 -9.68
N LYS A 24 -7.75 9.57 -9.50
CA LYS A 24 -7.07 9.67 -8.18
C LYS A 24 -7.97 10.26 -7.10
N PHE A 25 -8.82 11.22 -7.46
CA PHE A 25 -9.74 11.85 -6.54
C PHE A 25 -10.90 10.90 -6.16
N GLU A 26 -11.48 10.20 -7.14
CA GLU A 26 -12.49 9.15 -6.93
C GLU A 26 -11.96 8.04 -6.03
N LYS A 27 -10.79 7.47 -6.35
CA LYS A 27 -10.13 6.46 -5.49
C LYS A 27 -9.86 6.96 -4.06
N LYS A 28 -9.58 8.26 -3.89
CA LYS A 28 -9.39 8.88 -2.57
C LYS A 28 -10.72 9.03 -1.84
N LEU A 29 -11.79 9.38 -2.53
CA LEU A 29 -13.14 9.47 -1.97
C LEU A 29 -13.66 8.08 -1.59
N GLU A 30 -13.50 7.08 -2.45
CA GLU A 30 -13.83 5.69 -2.16
C GLU A 30 -13.13 5.23 -0.87
N ARG A 31 -11.80 5.41 -0.77
CA ARG A 31 -11.07 5.07 0.47
C ARG A 31 -11.53 5.85 1.71
N LYS A 32 -12.09 7.04 1.54
CA LYS A 32 -12.63 7.84 2.65
C LYS A 32 -14.05 7.43 3.03
N ALA A 33 -14.85 7.02 2.06
CA ALA A 33 -16.23 6.58 2.23
C ALA A 33 -16.30 5.16 2.77
N GLN A 34 -15.31 4.31 2.46
CA GLN A 34 -15.16 3.02 3.10
C GLN A 34 -14.94 3.24 4.60
N PRO A 35 -15.75 2.62 5.47
CA PRO A 35 -15.56 2.69 6.90
C PRO A 35 -14.17 2.14 7.24
N LYS A 36 -13.39 2.92 7.98
CA LYS A 36 -12.17 2.44 8.62
C LYS A 36 -12.56 1.97 10.00
N SER A 37 -13.13 0.78 10.10
CA SER A 37 -13.29 0.14 11.38
C SER A 37 -11.88 -0.16 11.92
N GLY A 38 -11.67 0.24 13.17
CA GLY A 38 -10.39 0.06 13.88
C GLY A 38 -10.37 -1.24 14.67
N ASP A 39 -11.32 -2.14 14.38
CA ASP A 39 -11.50 -3.39 15.08
C ASP A 39 -10.43 -4.39 14.63
N LEU A 40 -10.06 -5.30 15.54
CA LEU A 40 -8.98 -6.25 15.32
C LEU A 40 -9.27 -7.16 14.12
N ASP A 41 -10.52 -7.54 13.93
CA ASP A 41 -10.97 -8.44 12.87
C ASP A 41 -10.71 -7.86 11.47
N ASP A 42 -10.86 -6.54 11.29
CA ASP A 42 -10.58 -5.86 10.01
C ASP A 42 -9.08 -5.68 9.72
N MET A 43 -8.23 -5.91 10.72
CA MET A 43 -6.76 -5.89 10.57
C MET A 43 -6.18 -7.28 10.30
N ILE A 44 -6.97 -8.34 10.52
CA ILE A 44 -6.54 -9.71 10.25
C ILE A 44 -6.76 -10.00 8.77
N VAL A 45 -5.70 -10.44 8.09
CA VAL A 45 -5.75 -10.86 6.69
C VAL A 45 -5.12 -12.23 6.59
N TYR A 46 -5.81 -13.15 5.92
CA TYR A 46 -5.30 -14.49 5.71
C TYR A 46 -4.41 -14.53 4.47
N ILE A 47 -3.32 -15.29 4.56
CA ILE A 47 -2.35 -15.48 3.48
C ILE A 47 -2.46 -16.91 2.99
N ASP A 48 -2.67 -17.09 1.68
CA ASP A 48 -2.73 -18.40 1.07
C ASP A 48 -1.34 -19.07 0.97
N ARG A 49 -1.31 -20.32 0.49
CA ARG A 49 -0.07 -21.10 0.28
C ARG A 49 0.90 -20.47 -0.72
N PHE A 50 0.44 -19.52 -1.52
CA PHE A 50 1.20 -18.82 -2.54
C PHE A 50 1.57 -17.39 -2.13
N GLY A 51 1.21 -16.97 -0.91
CA GLY A 51 1.52 -15.64 -0.40
C GLY A 51 0.52 -14.55 -0.79
N ASN A 52 -0.65 -14.88 -1.34
CA ASN A 52 -1.69 -13.92 -1.69
C ASN A 52 -2.63 -13.67 -0.52
N PHE A 53 -3.07 -12.42 -0.38
CA PHE A 53 -4.09 -12.03 0.59
C PHE A 53 -5.45 -12.54 0.16
N THR A 54 -6.15 -13.19 1.08
CA THR A 54 -7.50 -13.69 0.88
C THR A 54 -8.43 -13.26 2.02
N ASP A 55 -9.68 -12.98 1.66
CA ASP A 55 -10.77 -12.63 2.56
C ASP A 55 -11.47 -13.89 3.13
N THR A 56 -11.13 -15.07 2.62
CA THR A 56 -11.65 -16.33 3.15
C THR A 56 -10.87 -16.72 4.40
N PRO A 57 -11.52 -16.88 5.57
CA PRO A 57 -10.87 -17.52 6.70
C PRO A 57 -10.40 -18.92 6.29
N PRO A 58 -9.21 -19.36 6.75
CA PRO A 58 -8.74 -20.70 6.48
C PRO A 58 -9.77 -21.69 7.02
N GLU A 59 -10.13 -22.67 6.19
CA GLU A 59 -10.89 -23.82 6.69
C GLU A 59 -10.15 -24.40 7.91
N GLU A 60 -10.90 -24.75 8.95
CA GLU A 60 -10.39 -25.41 10.15
C GLU A 60 -9.90 -26.82 9.78
N GLU A 61 -8.79 -26.90 9.08
CA GLU A 61 -8.04 -28.13 8.88
C GLU A 61 -7.57 -28.61 10.27
N PRO A 62 -7.84 -29.86 10.66
CA PRO A 62 -7.43 -30.36 11.96
C PRO A 62 -5.91 -30.21 12.10
N VAL A 63 -5.51 -29.35 13.04
CA VAL A 63 -4.14 -28.90 13.32
C VAL A 63 -3.13 -30.05 13.31
N LYS A 64 -2.34 -30.14 12.24
CA LYS A 64 -1.05 -30.83 12.28
C LYS A 64 -0.04 -29.88 12.90
N ASN A 65 0.26 -30.10 14.18
CA ASN A 65 1.24 -29.36 14.98
C ASN A 65 2.61 -29.28 14.27
N THR A 66 2.89 -28.21 13.53
CA THR A 66 4.24 -27.88 13.06
C THR A 66 4.68 -26.57 13.71
N LYS A 67 5.55 -26.71 14.72
CA LYS A 67 6.17 -25.61 15.46
C LYS A 67 7.09 -24.82 14.53
N ASN A 68 6.66 -23.68 14.04
CA ASN A 68 7.55 -22.74 13.34
C ASN A 68 8.07 -21.69 14.34
N GLN A 69 9.33 -21.87 14.74
CA GLN A 69 10.06 -20.91 15.55
C GLN A 69 10.44 -19.70 14.70
N ASN A 70 9.70 -18.60 14.81
CA ASN A 70 10.10 -17.33 14.22
C ASN A 70 11.15 -16.67 15.12
N GLN A 71 12.42 -16.80 14.72
CA GLN A 71 13.54 -16.10 15.31
C GLN A 71 13.37 -14.59 15.11
N SER A 72 13.40 -13.83 16.21
CA SER A 72 13.31 -12.38 16.21
C SER A 72 14.55 -11.76 15.56
N ASN A 73 14.43 -11.22 14.35
CA ASN A 73 15.49 -10.40 13.76
C ASN A 73 15.47 -8.98 14.38
N LYS A 74 16.23 -8.78 15.45
CA LYS A 74 16.49 -7.46 16.02
C LYS A 74 17.58 -6.74 15.22
N ASN A 75 17.19 -6.04 14.16
CA ASN A 75 18.10 -5.11 13.47
C ASN A 75 17.93 -3.70 14.06
N THR A 76 18.69 -3.38 15.10
CA THR A 76 18.80 -2.00 15.62
C THR A 76 19.86 -1.24 14.81
N ARG A 77 19.43 -0.29 13.96
CA ARG A 77 20.33 0.70 13.36
C ARG A 77 20.74 1.70 14.44
N THR A 78 21.97 1.63 14.93
CA THR A 78 22.57 2.68 15.76
C THR A 78 22.98 3.84 14.86
N THR A 79 22.34 5.00 14.97
CA THR A 79 22.83 6.23 14.33
C THR A 79 23.66 7.01 15.34
N ASN A 80 24.98 7.04 15.15
CA ASN A 80 25.89 7.83 15.99
C ASN A 80 25.72 9.32 15.68
N PHE A 81 24.80 9.99 16.36
CA PHE A 81 24.73 11.45 16.38
C PHE A 81 25.73 11.95 17.44
N LYS A 82 26.96 12.22 17.01
CA LYS A 82 27.95 12.90 17.86
C LYS A 82 27.48 14.35 18.04
N SER A 83 26.94 14.67 19.20
CA SER A 83 26.68 16.06 19.61
C SER A 83 28.00 16.83 19.61
N ARG A 84 28.07 17.92 18.83
CA ARG A 84 29.10 18.94 18.99
C ARG A 84 28.87 19.60 20.35
N ASN A 85 29.89 19.56 21.20
CA ASN A 85 29.92 20.31 22.45
C ASN A 85 29.82 21.81 22.14
N HIS A 86 29.04 22.50 22.96
CA HIS A 86 28.98 23.95 23.01
C HIS A 86 30.09 24.40 23.97
N GLU A 87 31.11 25.06 23.44
CA GLU A 87 31.95 26.04 24.14
C GLU A 87 32.10 27.23 23.17
#